data_AF-A0A7Y3IDH1-F1
#
_entry.id   AF-A0A7Y3IDH1-F1
#
_cell.length_a   1.000
_cell.length_b   1.000
_cell.length_c   1.000
_cell.angle_alpha   90.00
_cell.angle_beta   90.00
_cell.angle_gamma   90.00
#
_symmetry.space_group_name_H-M   'P 1'
#
loop_
_entity.id
_entity.type
_entity.pdbx_description
1 polymer ?
#
loop_
_entity_poly.entity_id
_entity_poly.type
_entity_poly.pdbx_seq_one_letter_code
_entity_poly.pdbx_strand_id
1 'polypeptide(L)'
;TYEWYEPDPDYRPVLPEGAVRGDPSRQVYCTALHIPRYFYVDEERECVECGESFAFTGKEQQFWYEQLGFNLNSVAIRCPGCRALRRRASRYGRQIGMARKASAERPDDPTPYLELAEGLVRQFQNGSTGNLDEAIWAARQARKLWPGTPEPDFWEGLSHWMSDRRPEGRKCLSRFRSHPALVRRRYRGMSDEARGLLESED
;
A
#
# COMPACT_ATOMS: atom_id res chain seq x y z
N THR A 1 -18.99 -44.04 23.79
CA THR A 1 -18.21 -42.91 24.33
C THR A 1 -17.33 -42.45 23.19
N TYR A 2 -17.43 -41.19 22.75
CA TYR A 2 -16.54 -40.70 21.69
C TYR A 2 -15.18 -40.42 22.33
N GLU A 3 -14.14 -41.05 21.80
CA GLU A 3 -12.75 -40.81 22.21
C GLU A 3 -12.26 -39.63 21.36
N TRP A 4 -12.04 -38.48 22.01
CA TRP A 4 -11.54 -37.29 21.34
C TRP A 4 -10.03 -37.38 21.24
N TYR A 5 -9.48 -37.27 20.02
CA TYR A 5 -8.03 -37.23 19.81
C TYR A 5 -7.53 -35.81 20.09
N GLU A 6 -6.70 -35.64 21.12
CA GLU A 6 -6.00 -34.38 21.39
C GLU A 6 -4.63 -34.42 20.70
N PRO A 7 -4.30 -33.43 19.85
CA PRO A 7 -2.97 -33.34 19.28
C PRO A 7 -1.92 -33.16 20.37
N ASP A 8 -0.87 -33.97 20.34
CA ASP A 8 0.28 -33.82 21.23
C ASP A 8 1.06 -32.56 20.82
N PRO A 9 1.08 -31.49 21.63
CA PRO A 9 1.79 -30.25 21.28
C PRO A 9 3.32 -30.43 21.30
N ASP A 10 3.82 -31.44 22.01
CA ASP A 10 5.24 -31.74 22.16
C ASP A 10 5.75 -32.74 21.11
N TYR A 11 4.88 -33.24 20.24
CA TYR A 11 5.27 -34.13 19.16
C TYR A 11 6.24 -33.45 18.18
N ARG A 12 7.41 -34.07 17.99
CA ARG A 12 8.49 -33.57 17.14
C ARG A 12 8.79 -34.55 16.00
N PRO A 13 8.02 -34.51 14.90
CA PRO A 13 8.32 -35.33 13.73
C PRO A 13 9.63 -34.88 13.08
N VAL A 14 10.32 -35.81 12.41
CA VAL A 14 11.49 -35.52 11.58
C VAL A 14 11.12 -34.46 10.55
N LEU A 15 11.94 -33.41 10.44
CA LEU A 15 11.72 -32.33 9.48
C LEU A 15 12.14 -32.77 8.08
N PRO A 16 11.26 -32.63 7.07
CA PRO A 16 11.68 -32.68 5.68
C PRO A 16 12.74 -31.61 5.37
N GLU A 17 13.53 -31.83 4.33
CA GLU A 17 14.49 -30.84 3.87
C GLU A 17 13.77 -29.53 3.48
N GLY A 18 14.33 -28.39 3.91
CA GLY A 18 13.74 -27.06 3.66
C GLY A 18 12.51 -26.71 4.50
N ALA A 19 11.97 -27.63 5.31
CA ALA A 19 10.81 -27.36 6.15
C ALA A 19 11.14 -26.44 7.34
N VAL A 20 10.17 -25.62 7.73
CA VAL A 20 10.23 -24.75 8.91
C VAL A 20 9.45 -25.40 10.05
N ARG A 21 10.07 -25.51 11.24
CA ARG A 21 9.40 -26.06 12.43
C ARG A 21 8.17 -25.21 12.80
N GLY A 22 7.02 -25.85 13.02
CA GLY A 22 5.84 -25.20 13.59
C GLY A 22 5.76 -25.38 15.10
N ASP A 23 5.11 -24.43 15.76
CA ASP A 23 4.77 -24.45 17.18
C ASP A 23 3.24 -24.59 17.34
N PRO A 24 2.73 -25.81 17.58
CA PRO A 24 1.30 -26.07 17.75
C PRO A 24 0.62 -25.21 18.81
N SER A 25 1.34 -24.80 19.86
CA SER A 25 0.80 -24.01 20.96
C SER A 25 0.42 -22.57 20.56
N ARG A 26 0.92 -22.11 19.41
CA ARG A 26 0.71 -20.76 18.88
C ARG A 26 -0.30 -20.72 17.74
N GLN A 27 -0.85 -21.87 17.34
CA GLN A 27 -1.71 -21.98 16.16
C GLN A 27 -3.18 -21.88 16.53
N VAL A 28 -3.95 -21.17 15.71
CA VAL A 28 -5.41 -21.10 15.84
C VAL A 28 -6.05 -22.11 14.88
N TYR A 29 -6.76 -23.11 15.42
CA TYR A 29 -7.43 -24.12 14.61
C TYR A 29 -8.64 -24.71 15.33
N CYS A 30 -9.52 -25.36 14.56
CA CYS A 30 -10.64 -26.11 15.10
C CYS A 30 -10.12 -27.48 15.55
N THR A 31 -10.01 -27.71 16.85
CA THR A 31 -9.52 -28.99 17.42
C THR A 31 -10.42 -30.18 17.05
N ALA A 32 -11.68 -29.94 16.69
CA ALA A 32 -12.60 -31.00 16.26
C ALA A 32 -12.40 -31.47 14.81
N LEU A 33 -11.77 -30.66 13.95
CA LEU A 33 -11.69 -30.93 12.51
C LEU A 33 -10.26 -30.85 11.95
N HIS A 34 -9.32 -30.23 12.66
CA HIS A 34 -7.99 -29.93 12.17
C HIS A 34 -6.92 -30.37 13.16
N ILE A 35 -5.78 -30.78 12.61
CA ILE A 35 -4.55 -31.11 13.34
C ILE A 35 -3.61 -29.91 13.19
N PRO A 36 -2.89 -29.50 14.25
CA PRO A 36 -1.89 -28.45 14.13
C PRO A 36 -0.79 -28.83 13.14
N ARG A 37 -0.18 -27.82 12.52
CA ARG A 37 0.97 -28.00 11.64
C ARG A 37 2.24 -28.09 12.48
N TYR A 38 2.81 -29.28 12.59
CA TYR A 38 4.11 -29.47 13.28
C TYR A 38 5.31 -28.91 12.50
N PHE A 39 5.14 -28.69 11.20
CA PHE A 39 6.09 -28.03 10.32
C PHE A 39 5.36 -27.42 9.13
N TYR A 40 6.04 -26.53 8.43
CA TYR A 40 5.58 -25.89 7.20
C TYR A 40 6.58 -26.18 6.08
N VAL A 41 6.07 -26.43 4.89
CA VAL A 41 6.85 -26.58 3.65
C VAL A 41 6.36 -25.53 2.66
N ASP A 42 7.22 -25.10 1.74
CA ASP A 42 6.81 -24.14 0.72
C ASP A 42 5.66 -24.72 -0.11
N GLU A 43 4.59 -23.93 -0.27
CA GLU A 43 3.41 -24.29 -1.06
C GLU A 43 3.34 -23.40 -2.30
N GLU A 44 3.47 -23.95 -3.50
CA GLU A 44 3.24 -23.22 -4.75
C GLU A 44 1.75 -22.94 -4.94
N ARG A 45 1.41 -21.70 -5.28
CA ARG A 45 0.03 -21.22 -5.41
C ARG A 45 -0.12 -20.27 -6.58
N GLU A 46 -1.34 -20.13 -7.08
CA GLU A 46 -1.69 -19.17 -8.13
C GLU A 46 -2.39 -17.94 -7.52
N CYS A 47 -1.99 -16.75 -7.94
CA CYS A 47 -2.59 -15.51 -7.47
C CYS A 47 -3.96 -15.29 -8.12
N VAL A 48 -5.02 -15.20 -7.31
CA VAL A 48 -6.40 -14.95 -7.81
C VAL A 48 -6.58 -13.57 -8.48
N GLU A 49 -5.61 -12.67 -8.34
CA GLU A 49 -5.70 -11.29 -8.84
C GLU A 49 -4.87 -11.05 -10.10
N CYS A 50 -3.64 -11.57 -10.17
CA CYS A 50 -2.77 -11.39 -11.34
C CYS A 50 -2.47 -12.69 -12.11
N GLY A 51 -2.93 -13.86 -11.64
CA GLY A 51 -2.66 -15.17 -12.26
C GLY A 51 -1.23 -15.71 -12.05
N GLU A 52 -0.29 -14.87 -11.61
CA GLU A 52 1.10 -15.31 -11.39
C GLU A 52 1.22 -16.37 -10.29
N SER A 53 2.07 -17.36 -10.53
CA SER A 53 2.47 -18.34 -9.52
C SER A 53 3.34 -17.69 -8.44
N PHE A 54 3.17 -18.12 -7.20
CA PHE A 54 3.99 -17.69 -6.08
C PHE A 54 4.09 -18.76 -5.00
N ALA A 55 5.24 -18.80 -4.33
CA ALA A 55 5.46 -19.65 -3.17
C ALA A 55 4.89 -19.00 -1.90
N PHE A 56 3.97 -19.69 -1.22
CA PHE A 56 3.63 -19.43 0.18
C PHE A 56 4.64 -20.17 1.05
N THR A 57 5.76 -19.50 1.33
CA THR A 57 6.92 -20.16 1.96
C THR A 57 6.61 -20.66 3.38
N GLY A 58 7.33 -21.69 3.84
CA GLY A 58 7.17 -22.22 5.19
C GLY A 58 7.43 -21.17 6.28
N LYS A 59 8.37 -20.23 6.04
CA LYS A 59 8.61 -19.09 6.94
C LYS A 59 7.42 -18.14 6.98
N GLU A 60 6.82 -17.89 5.82
CA GLU A 60 5.64 -17.04 5.72
C GLU A 60 4.43 -17.69 6.40
N GLN A 61 4.24 -19.00 6.22
CA GLN A 61 3.21 -19.77 6.93
C GLN A 61 3.38 -19.69 8.44
N GLN A 62 4.60 -19.91 8.95
CA GLN A 62 4.88 -19.79 10.38
C GLN A 62 4.49 -18.39 10.91
N PHE A 63 4.91 -17.33 10.22
CA PHE A 63 4.51 -15.96 10.57
C PHE A 63 2.98 -15.77 10.52
N TRP A 64 2.34 -16.30 9.48
CA TRP A 64 0.90 -16.18 9.23
C TRP A 64 0.06 -16.84 10.34
N TYR A 65 0.40 -18.07 10.71
CA TYR A 65 -0.39 -18.85 11.65
C TYR A 65 -0.02 -18.60 13.11
N GLU A 66 1.25 -18.33 13.43
CA GLU A 66 1.73 -18.29 14.82
C GLU A 66 2.02 -16.89 15.35
N GLN A 67 2.21 -15.90 14.47
CA GLN A 67 2.41 -14.51 14.87
C GLN A 67 1.18 -13.65 14.57
N LEU A 68 0.57 -13.81 13.39
CA LEU A 68 -0.67 -13.10 13.06
C LEU A 68 -1.93 -13.81 13.59
N GLY A 69 -1.82 -15.09 13.95
CA GLY A 69 -2.93 -15.85 14.56
C GLY A 69 -4.07 -16.16 13.59
N PHE A 70 -3.81 -16.19 12.27
CA PHE A 70 -4.81 -16.63 11.32
C PHE A 70 -5.16 -18.10 11.56
N ASN A 71 -6.42 -18.47 11.31
CA ASN A 71 -6.85 -19.85 11.41
C ASN A 71 -6.12 -20.71 10.36
N LEU A 72 -5.80 -21.97 10.67
CA LEU A 72 -5.14 -22.89 9.72
C LEU A 72 -5.89 -23.10 8.39
N ASN A 73 -7.19 -22.81 8.34
CA ASN A 73 -7.96 -22.82 7.09
C ASN A 73 -7.75 -21.56 6.21
N SER A 74 -7.12 -20.52 6.75
CA SER A 74 -6.77 -19.31 6.03
C SER A 74 -5.51 -19.55 5.22
N VAL A 75 -5.58 -19.31 3.92
CA VAL A 75 -4.46 -19.54 3.01
C VAL A 75 -4.14 -18.30 2.19
N ALA A 76 -2.87 -18.18 1.77
CA ALA A 76 -2.48 -17.11 0.87
C ALA A 76 -3.10 -17.38 -0.52
N ILE A 77 -4.07 -16.55 -0.93
CA ILE A 77 -4.70 -16.62 -2.27
C ILE A 77 -4.19 -15.55 -3.23
N ARG A 78 -3.26 -14.70 -2.78
CA ARG A 78 -2.68 -13.60 -3.56
C ARG A 78 -1.18 -13.54 -3.34
N CYS A 79 -0.45 -13.26 -4.41
CA CYS A 79 1.00 -13.08 -4.34
C CYS A 79 1.39 -11.90 -3.42
N PRO A 80 2.66 -11.84 -2.95
CA PRO A 80 3.15 -10.72 -2.13
C PRO A 80 2.94 -9.35 -2.79
N GLY A 81 3.09 -9.26 -4.12
CA GLY A 81 2.88 -8.04 -4.90
C GLY A 81 1.44 -7.53 -4.79
N CYS A 82 0.45 -8.35 -5.14
CA CYS A 82 -0.96 -7.99 -5.03
C CYS A 82 -1.38 -7.67 -3.59
N ARG A 83 -0.89 -8.41 -2.59
CA ARG A 83 -1.15 -8.07 -1.17
C ARG A 83 -0.57 -6.71 -0.79
N ALA A 84 0.63 -6.37 -1.26
CA ALA A 84 1.22 -5.05 -1.04
C ALA A 84 0.41 -3.94 -1.73
N LEU A 85 -0.02 -4.14 -2.98
CA LEU A 85 -0.87 -3.18 -3.71
C LEU A 85 -2.19 -2.93 -2.99
N ARG A 86 -2.85 -3.97 -2.49
CA ARG A 86 -4.10 -3.84 -1.71
C ARG A 86 -3.88 -3.11 -0.39
N ARG A 87 -2.80 -3.39 0.32
CA ARG A 87 -2.44 -2.65 1.56
C ARG A 87 -2.22 -1.17 1.27
N ARG A 88 -1.53 -0.83 0.17
CA ARG A 88 -1.35 0.56 -0.27
C ARG A 88 -2.68 1.22 -0.63
N ALA A 89 -3.53 0.56 -1.42
CA ALA A 89 -4.85 1.07 -1.78
C ALA A 89 -5.72 1.35 -0.54
N SER A 90 -5.73 0.43 0.44
CA SER A 90 -6.45 0.64 1.71
C SER A 90 -5.88 1.82 2.52
N ARG A 91 -4.55 1.97 2.56
CA ARG A 91 -3.89 3.11 3.22
C ARG A 91 -4.30 4.43 2.56
N TYR A 92 -4.25 4.52 1.24
CA TYR A 92 -4.65 5.72 0.52
C TYR A 92 -6.14 6.03 0.69
N GLY A 93 -7.02 5.03 0.63
CA GLY A 93 -8.44 5.20 0.90
C GLY A 93 -8.71 5.79 2.28
N ARG A 94 -7.99 5.30 3.32
CA ARG A 94 -8.08 5.85 4.68
C ARG A 94 -7.56 7.29 4.74
N GLN A 95 -6.40 7.56 4.14
CA GLN A 95 -5.79 8.90 4.09
C GLN A 95 -6.73 9.91 3.42
N ILE A 96 -7.26 9.57 2.24
CA ILE A 96 -8.22 10.41 1.49
C ILE A 96 -9.47 10.68 2.32
N GLY A 97 -10.06 9.65 2.93
CA GLY A 97 -11.25 9.82 3.78
C GLY A 97 -11.01 10.76 4.96
N MET A 98 -9.87 10.63 5.65
CA MET A 98 -9.49 11.52 6.75
C MET A 98 -9.21 12.95 6.27
N ALA A 99 -8.45 13.11 5.18
CA ALA A 99 -8.09 14.41 4.63
C ALA A 99 -9.32 15.18 4.14
N ARG A 100 -10.26 14.51 3.46
CA ARG A 100 -11.52 15.09 3.00
C ARG A 100 -12.39 15.56 4.17
N LYS A 101 -12.49 14.75 5.23
CA LYS A 101 -13.19 15.14 6.45
C LYS A 101 -12.52 16.36 7.09
N ALA A 102 -11.20 16.32 7.25
CA ALA A 102 -10.44 17.40 7.88
C ALA A 102 -10.48 18.71 7.08
N SER A 103 -10.51 18.66 5.74
CA SER A 103 -10.66 19.88 4.91
C SER A 103 -12.03 20.53 5.06
N ALA A 104 -13.07 19.73 5.32
CA ALA A 104 -14.41 20.27 5.60
C ALA A 104 -14.50 20.88 7.01
N GLU A 105 -13.85 20.26 8.00
CA GLU A 105 -13.85 20.74 9.39
C GLU A 105 -12.94 21.96 9.60
N ARG A 106 -11.86 22.07 8.84
CA ARG A 106 -10.83 23.11 8.98
C ARG A 106 -10.52 23.74 7.61
N PRO A 107 -11.47 24.51 7.04
CA PRO A 107 -11.37 24.99 5.67
C PRO A 107 -10.23 26.00 5.44
N ASP A 108 -9.73 26.64 6.50
CA ASP A 108 -8.65 27.62 6.44
C ASP A 108 -7.25 26.99 6.66
N ASP A 109 -7.16 25.69 6.97
CA ASP A 109 -5.88 24.98 7.07
C ASP A 109 -5.49 24.40 5.70
N PRO A 110 -4.31 24.74 5.13
CA PRO A 110 -3.84 24.16 3.87
C PRO A 110 -3.51 22.67 3.96
N THR A 111 -3.21 22.15 5.15
CA THR A 111 -2.63 20.80 5.35
C THR A 111 -3.56 19.69 4.86
N PRO A 112 -4.86 19.65 5.23
CA PRO A 112 -5.78 18.62 4.75
C PRO A 112 -5.95 18.61 3.23
N TYR A 113 -5.91 19.78 2.58
CA TYR A 113 -6.01 19.86 1.13
C TYR A 113 -4.76 19.30 0.45
N LEU A 114 -3.58 19.54 1.03
CA LEU A 114 -2.34 18.98 0.50
C LEU A 114 -2.30 17.44 0.66
N GLU A 115 -2.71 16.94 1.82
CA GLU A 115 -2.82 15.50 2.09
C GLU A 115 -3.87 14.82 1.19
N LEU A 116 -4.97 15.53 0.90
CA LEU A 116 -6.00 15.06 -0.03
C LEU A 116 -5.47 14.96 -1.46
N ALA A 117 -4.79 16.00 -1.95
CA ALA A 117 -4.18 16.02 -3.27
C ALA A 117 -3.15 14.89 -3.43
N GLU A 118 -2.22 14.75 -2.49
CA GLU A 118 -1.25 13.66 -2.47
C GLU A 118 -1.94 12.29 -2.45
N GLY A 119 -2.89 12.10 -1.54
CA GLY A 119 -3.60 10.82 -1.38
C GLY A 119 -4.28 10.36 -2.67
N LEU A 120 -4.97 11.28 -3.35
CA LEU A 120 -5.67 11.00 -4.62
C LEU A 120 -4.70 10.67 -5.76
N VAL A 121 -3.59 11.43 -5.90
CA VAL A 121 -2.56 11.15 -6.92
C VAL A 121 -1.91 9.78 -6.66
N ARG A 122 -1.53 9.49 -5.42
CA ARG A 122 -0.90 8.20 -5.07
C ARG A 122 -1.86 7.02 -5.22
N GLN A 123 -3.15 7.22 -4.94
CA GLN A 123 -4.18 6.21 -5.23
C GLN A 123 -4.27 5.92 -6.73
N PHE A 124 -4.26 6.96 -7.57
CA PHE A 124 -4.27 6.81 -9.03
C PHE A 124 -3.04 6.04 -9.54
N GLN A 125 -1.84 6.41 -9.10
CA GLN A 125 -0.58 5.71 -9.44
C GLN A 125 -0.59 4.22 -9.04
N ASN A 126 -1.34 3.84 -8.00
CA ASN A 126 -1.47 2.46 -7.54
C ASN A 126 -2.52 1.65 -8.34
N GLY A 127 -2.95 2.13 -9.51
CA GLY A 127 -3.87 1.42 -10.41
C GLY A 127 -5.33 1.44 -9.97
N SER A 128 -5.71 2.35 -9.06
CA SER A 128 -7.10 2.56 -8.65
C SER A 128 -7.70 3.79 -9.35
N THR A 129 -9.03 3.90 -9.40
CA THR A 129 -9.73 5.08 -9.94
C THR A 129 -9.65 6.26 -8.96
N GLY A 130 -8.48 6.91 -8.87
CA GLY A 130 -8.34 8.18 -8.14
C GLY A 130 -9.05 9.33 -8.87
N ASN A 131 -9.67 10.24 -8.14
CA ASN A 131 -10.29 11.43 -8.72
C ASN A 131 -9.25 12.54 -8.91
N LEU A 132 -8.63 12.60 -10.09
CA LEU A 132 -7.58 13.58 -10.40
C LEU A 132 -8.11 15.03 -10.46
N ASP A 133 -9.38 15.24 -10.80
CA ASP A 133 -9.99 16.58 -10.76
C ASP A 133 -10.14 17.09 -9.33
N GLU A 134 -10.51 16.23 -8.39
CA GLU A 134 -10.52 16.54 -6.96
C GLU A 134 -9.09 16.81 -6.45
N ALA A 135 -8.09 16.07 -6.95
CA ALA A 135 -6.69 16.31 -6.60
C ALA A 135 -6.21 17.69 -7.08
N ILE A 136 -6.56 18.09 -8.30
CA ILE A 136 -6.28 19.43 -8.85
C ILE A 136 -6.95 20.51 -7.98
N TRP A 137 -8.24 20.33 -7.65
CA TRP A 137 -8.96 21.27 -6.79
C TRP A 137 -8.30 21.41 -5.42
N ALA A 138 -7.95 20.28 -4.77
CA ALA A 138 -7.35 20.27 -3.45
C ALA A 138 -5.96 20.95 -3.47
N ALA A 139 -5.13 20.65 -4.46
CA ALA A 139 -3.84 21.33 -4.64
C ALA A 139 -4.02 22.85 -4.81
N ARG A 140 -5.02 23.29 -5.58
CA ARG A 140 -5.32 24.73 -5.74
C ARG A 140 -5.75 25.39 -4.43
N GLN A 141 -6.57 24.73 -3.61
CA GLN A 141 -6.95 25.25 -2.29
C GLN A 141 -5.72 25.35 -1.36
N ALA A 142 -4.89 24.31 -1.31
CA ALA A 142 -3.66 24.32 -0.53
C ALA A 142 -2.73 25.48 -0.93
N ARG A 143 -2.56 25.74 -2.24
CA ARG A 143 -1.76 26.89 -2.72
C ARG A 143 -2.35 28.23 -2.30
N LYS A 144 -3.68 28.39 -2.37
CA LYS A 144 -4.37 29.62 -1.99
C LYS A 144 -4.13 29.96 -0.52
N LEU A 145 -4.18 28.95 0.35
CA LEU A 145 -4.03 29.08 1.79
C LEU A 145 -2.56 29.11 2.23
N TRP A 146 -1.66 28.53 1.44
CA TRP A 146 -0.22 28.47 1.74
C TRP A 146 0.63 28.97 0.57
N PRO A 147 0.64 30.29 0.31
CA PRO A 147 1.48 30.86 -0.72
C PRO A 147 2.98 30.67 -0.38
N GLY A 148 3.80 30.36 -1.38
CA GLY A 148 5.25 30.19 -1.22
C GLY A 148 5.70 28.76 -0.88
N THR A 149 4.79 27.79 -0.95
CA THR A 149 5.09 26.36 -0.80
C THR A 149 5.04 25.69 -2.16
N PRO A 150 6.08 24.92 -2.55
CA PRO A 150 6.12 24.28 -3.87
C PRO A 150 5.22 23.05 -3.99
N GLU A 151 4.90 22.36 -2.89
CA GLU A 151 4.17 21.08 -2.91
C GLU A 151 2.84 21.12 -3.67
N PRO A 152 1.97 22.14 -3.51
CA PRO A 152 0.74 22.25 -4.31
C PRO A 152 0.97 22.24 -5.83
N ASP A 153 2.05 22.88 -6.30
CA ASP A 153 2.34 22.96 -7.73
C ASP A 153 2.79 21.60 -8.30
N PHE A 154 3.51 20.82 -7.49
CA PHE A 154 3.88 19.47 -7.85
C PHE A 154 2.63 18.57 -7.99
N TRP A 155 1.76 18.55 -6.99
CA TRP A 155 0.59 17.68 -7.01
C TRP A 155 -0.44 18.10 -8.06
N GLU A 156 -0.65 19.40 -8.29
CA GLU A 156 -1.45 19.89 -9.41
C GLU A 156 -0.83 19.44 -10.75
N GLY A 157 0.49 19.61 -10.90
CA GLY A 157 1.22 19.21 -12.10
C GLY A 157 1.12 17.72 -12.42
N LEU A 158 1.34 16.86 -11.41
CA LEU A 158 1.15 15.41 -11.55
C LEU A 158 -0.28 15.04 -11.92
N SER A 159 -1.26 15.68 -11.30
CA SER A 159 -2.67 15.39 -11.56
C SER A 159 -3.06 15.73 -13.00
N HIS A 160 -2.59 16.87 -13.52
CA HIS A 160 -2.75 17.23 -14.92
C HIS A 160 -2.04 16.25 -15.85
N TRP A 161 -0.80 15.88 -15.53
CA TRP A 161 -0.01 14.92 -16.30
C TRP A 161 -0.70 13.57 -16.44
N MET A 162 -1.26 13.05 -15.33
CA MET A 162 -1.98 11.78 -15.29
C MET A 162 -3.37 11.85 -15.93
N SER A 163 -3.97 13.05 -16.01
CA SER A 163 -5.24 13.30 -16.71
C SER A 163 -5.06 13.60 -18.20
N ASP A 164 -3.85 13.37 -18.74
CA ASP A 164 -3.45 13.70 -20.12
C ASP A 164 -3.58 15.20 -20.50
N ARG A 165 -3.56 16.09 -19.51
CA ARG A 165 -3.55 17.55 -19.66
C ARG A 165 -2.12 18.07 -19.62
N ARG A 166 -1.29 17.62 -20.58
CA ARG A 166 0.16 17.84 -20.60
C ARG A 166 0.57 19.31 -20.52
N PRO A 167 -0.03 20.26 -21.26
CA PRO A 167 0.38 21.66 -21.21
C PRO A 167 0.22 22.28 -19.82
N GLU A 168 -0.90 22.01 -19.14
CA GLU A 168 -1.16 22.46 -17.78
C GLU A 168 -0.22 21.78 -16.77
N GLY A 169 0.03 20.48 -16.96
CA GLY A 169 0.96 19.70 -16.15
C GLY A 169 2.37 20.29 -16.22
N ARG A 170 2.89 20.52 -17.43
CA ARG A 170 4.19 21.15 -17.68
C ARG A 170 4.27 22.54 -17.05
N LYS A 171 3.24 23.37 -17.18
CA LYS A 171 3.19 24.70 -16.53
C LYS A 171 3.36 24.61 -15.02
N CYS A 172 2.64 23.69 -14.37
CA CYS A 172 2.69 23.53 -12.91
C CYS A 172 4.03 22.92 -12.44
N LEU A 173 4.52 21.88 -13.12
CA LEU A 173 5.81 21.24 -12.81
C LEU A 173 7.00 22.17 -13.04
N SER A 174 6.96 23.02 -14.08
CA SER A 174 7.96 24.06 -14.30
C SER A 174 7.95 25.09 -13.16
N ARG A 175 6.78 25.56 -12.73
CA ARG A 175 6.66 26.47 -11.57
C ARG A 175 7.20 25.83 -10.29
N PHE A 176 6.88 24.55 -10.06
CA PHE A 176 7.45 23.77 -8.96
C PHE A 176 8.99 23.78 -9.03
N ARG A 177 9.58 23.40 -10.18
CA ARG A 177 11.04 23.30 -10.37
C ARG A 177 11.78 24.63 -10.24
N SER A 178 11.14 25.75 -10.56
CA SER A 178 11.73 27.08 -10.37
C SER A 178 11.67 27.59 -8.92
N HIS A 179 11.06 26.84 -8.00
CA HIS A 179 10.84 27.31 -6.63
C HIS A 179 12.14 27.28 -5.78
N PRO A 180 12.54 28.39 -5.14
CA PRO A 180 13.81 28.47 -4.38
C PRO A 180 13.95 27.44 -3.25
N ALA A 181 12.82 27.02 -2.66
CA ALA A 181 12.81 26.04 -1.56
C ALA A 181 13.25 24.61 -1.97
N LEU A 182 13.35 24.30 -3.26
CA LEU A 182 13.70 22.96 -3.75
C LEU A 182 15.13 22.51 -3.45
N VAL A 183 16.01 23.42 -3.00
CA VAL A 183 17.33 23.06 -2.48
C VAL A 183 17.26 22.15 -1.24
N ARG A 184 16.11 22.10 -0.56
CA ARG A 184 15.92 21.29 0.65
C ARG A 184 15.83 19.81 0.30
N ARG A 185 16.53 18.99 1.08
CA ARG A 185 16.57 17.51 0.93
C ARG A 185 15.20 16.86 0.83
N ARG A 186 14.18 17.40 1.53
CA ARG A 186 12.82 16.84 1.53
C ARG A 186 12.16 16.79 0.16
N TYR A 187 12.61 17.64 -0.78
CA TYR A 187 12.02 17.73 -2.12
C TYR A 187 12.76 16.92 -3.17
N ARG A 188 13.89 16.29 -2.85
CA ARG A 188 14.73 15.61 -3.85
C ARG A 188 13.92 14.62 -4.70
N GLY A 189 13.12 13.77 -4.05
CA GLY A 189 12.30 12.79 -4.77
C GLY A 189 11.25 13.42 -5.69
N MET A 190 10.56 14.47 -5.24
CA MET A 190 9.59 15.21 -6.07
C MET A 190 10.29 15.94 -7.22
N SER A 191 11.47 16.51 -6.99
CA SER A 191 12.28 17.16 -8.03
C SER A 191 12.74 16.18 -9.09
N ASP A 192 13.14 14.97 -8.69
CA ASP A 192 13.53 13.89 -9.61
C ASP A 192 12.34 13.40 -10.43
N GLU A 193 11.17 13.19 -9.80
CA GLU A 193 9.92 12.79 -10.47
C GLU A 193 9.47 13.88 -11.46
N ALA A 194 9.43 15.16 -11.05
CA ALA A 194 9.05 16.27 -11.92
C ALA A 194 10.00 16.43 -13.12
N ARG A 195 11.30 16.21 -12.91
CA ARG A 195 12.31 16.25 -13.99
C ARG A 195 12.07 15.14 -15.00
N GLY A 196 11.93 13.89 -14.54
CA GLY A 196 11.72 12.75 -15.43
C GLY A 196 10.48 12.89 -16.31
N LEU A 197 9.40 13.49 -15.78
CA LEU A 197 8.20 13.76 -16.58
C LEU A 197 8.45 14.81 -17.65
N LEU A 198 9.08 15.95 -17.29
CA LEU A 198 9.37 17.02 -18.24
C LEU A 198 10.34 16.60 -19.36
N GLU A 199 11.26 15.68 -19.07
CA GLU A 199 12.23 15.13 -20.04
C GLU A 199 11.62 14.03 -20.93
N SER A 200 10.54 13.37 -20.51
CA SER A 200 9.92 12.26 -21.27
C SER A 200 9.08 12.68 -22.49
N GLU A 201 9.00 13.98 -22.78
CA GLU A 201 8.23 14.55 -23.91
C GLU A 201 9.11 15.22 -24.98
N ASP A 202 10.41 15.35 -24.73
CA ASP A 202 11.38 15.89 -25.70
C ASP A 202 11.98 14.75 -26.55
#